data_AF-A0A8T5XVN4-F1
#
_entry.id   AF-A0A8T5XVN4-F1
#
_cell.length_a   1.000
_cell.length_b   1.000
_cell.length_c   1.000
_cell.angle_alpha   90.00
_cell.angle_beta   90.00
_cell.angle_gamma   90.00
#
_symmetry.space_group_name_H-M   'P 1'
#
loop_
_entity.id
_entity.type
_entity.pdbx_description
1 polymer ?
#
loop_
_entity_poly.entity_id
_entity_poly.type
_entity_poly.pdbx_seq_one_letter_code
_entity_poly.pdbx_strand_id
1 'polypeptide(L)'
;MMLLLIGFLSGIIGGMGIGGGTILIPFLIFFSSLTQQQAQGINLFVFIPTAIVALTTHIKDKNINFKIAIPLIISGIIGAFFGSYLAVNISSEKLKNFFALFLFLMGSYEIFSKVKK
;
A
#
# COMPACT_ATOMS: atom_id res chain seq x y z
N MET A 1 2.60 -5.88 22.04
CA MET A 1 1.66 -6.96 21.68
C MET A 1 0.76 -6.59 20.50
N MET A 2 -0.01 -5.48 20.59
CA MET A 2 -0.95 -5.05 19.54
C MET A 2 -0.31 -4.89 18.15
N LEU A 3 0.86 -4.23 18.06
CA LEU A 3 1.59 -4.03 16.80
C LEU A 3 2.01 -5.33 16.12
N LEU A 4 2.38 -6.36 16.90
CA LEU A 4 2.72 -7.68 16.36
C LEU A 4 1.49 -8.35 15.75
N LEU A 5 0.34 -8.23 16.41
CA LEU A 5 -0.93 -8.78 15.91
C LEU A 5 -1.35 -8.08 14.62
N ILE A 6 -1.28 -6.74 14.59
CA ILE A 6 -1.59 -5.93 13.41
C ILE A 6 -0.65 -6.28 12.26
N GLY A 7 0.65 -6.39 12.50
CA GLY A 7 1.63 -6.78 11.49
C GLY A 7 1.39 -8.19 10.95
N PHE A 8 1.09 -9.15 11.83
CA PHE A 8 0.79 -10.53 11.45
C PHE A 8 -0.47 -10.63 10.58
N LEU A 9 -1.58 -10.04 11.01
CA LEU A 9 -2.84 -10.04 10.26
C LEU A 9 -2.70 -9.29 8.92
N SER A 10 -2.02 -8.15 8.92
CA SER A 10 -1.76 -7.37 7.70
C SER A 10 -0.86 -8.12 6.73
N GLY A 11 0.09 -8.91 7.24
CA GLY A 11 0.94 -9.79 6.44
C GLY A 11 0.15 -10.90 5.74
N ILE A 12 -0.79 -11.55 6.44
CA ILE A 12 -1.68 -12.57 5.83
C ILE A 12 -2.49 -11.95 4.69
N ILE A 13 -3.15 -10.82 4.95
CA ILE A 13 -3.98 -10.12 3.96
C ILE A 13 -3.12 -9.62 2.79
N GLY A 14 -1.93 -9.10 3.07
CA GLY A 14 -0.97 -8.67 2.06
C GLY A 14 -0.53 -9.83 1.16
N GLY A 15 -0.29 -11.01 1.75
CA GLY A 15 0.03 -12.24 1.03
C GLY A 15 -1.09 -12.77 0.13
N MET A 16 -2.35 -12.42 0.42
CA MET A 16 -3.50 -12.74 -0.45
C MET A 16 -3.58 -11.84 -1.70
N GLY A 17 -2.61 -10.94 -1.92
CA GLY A 17 -2.54 -10.08 -3.10
C GLY A 17 -3.35 -8.79 -3.01
N ILE A 18 -4.01 -8.52 -1.87
CA ILE A 18 -4.83 -7.32 -1.65
C ILE A 18 -3.94 -6.07 -1.40
N GLY A 19 -2.67 -6.28 -1.05
CA GLY A 19 -1.76 -5.21 -0.62
C GLY A 19 -2.07 -4.80 0.81
N GLY A 20 -1.26 -5.26 1.76
CA GLY A 20 -1.54 -5.15 3.20
C GLY A 20 -1.69 -3.72 3.74
N GLY A 21 -1.27 -2.71 2.97
CA GLY A 21 -1.27 -1.30 3.38
C GLY A 21 -2.65 -0.69 3.61
N THR A 22 -3.65 -1.08 2.82
CA THR A 22 -5.03 -0.57 2.95
C THR A 22 -5.59 -0.78 4.36
N ILE A 23 -5.19 -1.88 5.01
CA ILE A 23 -5.62 -2.24 6.35
C ILE A 23 -4.56 -1.84 7.39
N LEU A 24 -3.28 -2.09 7.12
CA LEU A 24 -2.20 -1.77 8.06
C LEU A 24 -2.19 -0.30 8.47
N ILE A 25 -2.38 0.63 7.53
CA ILE A 25 -2.29 2.07 7.80
C ILE A 25 -3.39 2.55 8.78
N PRO A 26 -4.70 2.28 8.55
CA PRO A 26 -5.73 2.59 9.53
C PRO A 26 -5.47 1.98 10.92
N PHE A 27 -5.02 0.73 10.98
CA PHE A 27 -4.74 0.07 12.26
C PHE A 27 -3.57 0.76 13.01
N LEU A 28 -2.51 1.14 12.31
CA LEU A 28 -1.39 1.87 12.93
C LEU A 28 -1.82 3.25 13.44
N ILE A 29 -2.71 3.94 12.73
CA ILE A 29 -3.17 5.29 13.12
C ILE A 29 -4.18 5.25 14.27
N PHE A 30 -5.10 4.28 14.29
CA PHE A 30 -6.12 4.19 15.34
C PHE A 30 -5.60 3.58 16.63
N PHE A 31 -4.66 2.64 16.55
CA PHE A 31 -4.19 1.87 17.72
C PHE A 31 -2.78 2.24 18.16
N SER A 32 -2.15 3.25 17.56
CA SER A 32 -0.84 3.75 17.97
C SER A 32 -0.75 5.26 17.85
N SER A 33 0.19 5.86 18.57
CA SER A 33 0.42 7.32 18.57
C SER A 33 1.29 7.78 17.38
N LEU A 34 1.16 7.12 16.23
CA LEU A 34 1.99 7.38 15.05
C LEU A 34 1.36 8.47 14.18
N THR A 35 2.22 9.25 13.51
CA THR A 35 1.76 10.19 12.48
C THR A 35 1.40 9.45 11.19
N GLN A 36 0.59 10.09 10.33
CA GLN A 36 0.23 9.54 9.02
C GLN A 36 1.48 9.17 8.19
N GLN A 37 2.50 10.01 8.21
CA GLN A 37 3.75 9.81 7.48
C GLN A 37 4.53 8.62 8.04
N GLN A 38 4.58 8.46 9.37
CA GLN A 38 5.23 7.31 10.01
C GLN A 38 4.53 6.00 9.65
N ALA A 39 3.19 5.96 9.71
CA ALA A 39 2.42 4.78 9.34
C ALA A 39 2.64 4.38 7.87
N GLN A 40 2.68 5.36 6.96
CA GLN A 40 2.99 5.13 5.55
C GLN A 40 4.41 4.58 5.35
N GLY A 41 5.39 5.15 6.05
CA GLY A 41 6.78 4.66 6.01
C GLY A 41 6.90 3.21 6.49
N ILE A 42 6.27 2.88 7.64
CA ILE A 42 6.26 1.51 8.17
C ILE A 42 5.60 0.56 7.17
N ASN A 43 4.49 0.95 6.54
CA ASN A 43 3.83 0.14 5.53
C ASN A 43 4.76 -0.20 4.35
N LEU A 44 5.57 0.75 3.87
CA LEU A 44 6.56 0.47 2.82
C LEU A 44 7.61 -0.55 3.25
N PHE A 45 8.12 -0.45 4.48
CA PHE A 45 9.07 -1.44 5.02
C PHE A 45 8.46 -2.83 5.11
N VAL A 46 7.22 -2.93 5.60
CA VAL A 46 6.48 -4.20 5.69
C VAL A 46 6.23 -4.81 4.32
N PHE A 47 6.09 -3.98 3.28
CA PHE A 47 5.83 -4.45 1.92
C PHE A 47 7.06 -5.10 1.24
N ILE A 48 8.28 -4.72 1.62
CA ILE A 48 9.52 -5.23 1.01
C ILE A 48 9.61 -6.77 1.00
N PRO A 49 9.49 -7.49 2.14
CA PRO A 49 9.58 -8.94 2.13
C PRO A 49 8.47 -9.59 1.27
N THR A 50 7.24 -9.08 1.33
CA THR A 50 6.13 -9.56 0.50
C THR A 50 6.42 -9.35 -0.99
N ALA A 51 6.95 -8.19 -1.36
CA ALA A 51 7.34 -7.88 -2.74
C ALA A 51 8.46 -8.80 -3.24
N ILE A 52 9.46 -9.09 -2.42
CA ILE A 52 10.56 -10.02 -2.77
C ILE A 52 10.00 -11.42 -3.05
N VAL A 53 9.13 -11.94 -2.17
CA VAL A 53 8.52 -13.27 -2.35
C VAL A 53 7.65 -13.28 -3.61
N ALA A 54 6.76 -12.29 -3.76
CA ALA A 54 5.88 -12.19 -4.92
C ALA A 54 6.68 -12.12 -6.24
N LEU A 55 7.68 -11.24 -6.31
CA LEU A 55 8.52 -11.08 -7.49
C LEU A 55 9.27 -12.38 -7.82
N THR A 56 9.86 -13.03 -6.82
CA THR A 56 10.59 -14.30 -7.02
C THR A 56 9.67 -15.39 -7.56
N THR A 57 8.47 -15.53 -7.02
CA THR A 57 7.48 -16.51 -7.48
C THR A 57 7.00 -16.20 -8.90
N HIS A 58 6.61 -14.95 -9.18
CA HIS A 58 6.14 -14.57 -10.52
C HIS A 58 7.22 -14.64 -11.61
N ILE A 59 8.49 -14.39 -11.28
CA ILE A 59 9.61 -14.63 -12.21
C ILE A 59 9.75 -16.11 -12.50
N LYS A 60 9.75 -16.97 -11.47
CA LYS A 60 9.88 -18.43 -11.63
C LYS A 60 8.75 -19.01 -12.49
N ASP A 61 7.54 -18.50 -12.31
CA ASP A 61 6.37 -18.94 -13.07
C ASP A 61 6.27 -18.29 -14.47
N LYS A 62 7.25 -17.47 -14.87
CA LYS A 62 7.29 -16.74 -16.15
C LYS A 62 6.06 -15.85 -16.40
N ASN A 63 5.44 -15.36 -15.33
CA ASN A 63 4.24 -14.53 -15.38
C ASN A 63 4.53 -13.04 -15.62
N ILE A 64 5.80 -12.66 -15.85
CA ILE A 64 6.21 -11.25 -15.99
C ILE A 64 6.47 -10.91 -17.44
N ASN A 65 5.64 -10.00 -17.99
CA ASN A 65 5.93 -9.34 -19.25
C ASN A 65 6.81 -8.10 -19.02
N PHE A 66 8.12 -8.26 -19.18
CA PHE A 66 9.09 -7.18 -18.96
C PHE A 66 8.90 -5.98 -19.88
N LYS A 67 8.32 -6.15 -21.07
CA LYS A 67 8.04 -5.02 -21.98
C LYS A 67 7.01 -4.05 -21.39
N ILE A 68 6.08 -4.57 -20.58
CA ILE A 68 5.07 -3.77 -19.87
C ILE A 68 5.59 -3.35 -18.50
N ALA A 69 6.30 -4.25 -17.80
CA ALA A 69 6.78 -3.99 -16.45
C ALA A 69 7.78 -2.83 -16.39
N ILE A 70 8.72 -2.72 -17.34
CA ILE A 70 9.75 -1.68 -17.31
C ILE A 70 9.15 -0.25 -17.37
N PRO A 71 8.27 0.09 -18.33
CA PRO A 71 7.59 1.39 -18.33
C PRO A 71 6.80 1.68 -17.05
N LEU A 72 6.13 0.67 -16.48
CA LEU A 72 5.39 0.79 -15.23
C LEU A 72 6.32 1.05 -14.03
N ILE A 73 7.48 0.39 -13.98
CA ILE A 73 8.48 0.63 -12.94
C ILE A 73 9.02 2.06 -13.03
N ILE A 74 9.38 2.54 -14.23
CA ILE A 74 9.92 3.88 -14.41
C ILE A 74 8.91 4.95 -14.03
N SER A 75 7.67 4.85 -14.55
CA SER A 75 6.60 5.79 -14.22
C SER A 75 6.23 5.71 -12.73
N GLY A 76 6.21 4.52 -12.15
CA GLY A 76 6.00 4.29 -10.72
C GLY A 76 7.07 4.93 -9.84
N ILE A 77 8.36 4.81 -10.20
CA ILE A 77 9.47 5.46 -9.48
C ILE A 77 9.34 6.98 -9.53
N ILE A 78 9.05 7.54 -10.70
CA ILE A 78 8.86 8.99 -10.87
C ILE A 78 7.68 9.46 -10.02
N GLY A 79 6.54 8.77 -10.11
CA GLY A 79 5.34 9.09 -9.33
C GLY A 79 5.57 8.97 -7.83
N ALA A 80 6.27 7.93 -7.38
CA ALA A 80 6.60 7.72 -5.98
C ALA A 80 7.56 8.80 -5.44
N PHE A 81 8.53 9.23 -6.24
CA PHE A 81 9.46 10.31 -5.87
C PHE A 81 8.71 11.63 -5.62
N PHE A 82 7.93 12.09 -6.61
CA PHE A 82 7.16 13.33 -6.47
C PHE A 82 6.07 13.21 -5.41
N GLY A 83 5.38 12.07 -5.33
CA GLY A 83 4.35 11.80 -4.34
C GLY A 83 4.89 11.81 -2.91
N SER A 84 6.05 11.18 -2.68
CA SER A 84 6.73 11.19 -1.38
C SER A 84 7.20 12.60 -1.01
N TYR A 85 7.79 13.34 -1.96
CA TYR A 85 8.20 14.72 -1.75
C TYR A 85 7.01 15.59 -1.31
N LEU A 86 5.88 15.50 -1.99
CA LEU A 86 4.67 16.22 -1.60
C LEU A 86 4.14 15.76 -0.23
N ALA A 87 4.11 14.45 0.03
CA ALA A 87 3.57 13.88 1.27
C ALA A 87 4.34 14.34 2.53
N VAL A 88 5.66 14.50 2.44
CA VAL A 88 6.50 14.98 3.56
C VAL A 88 6.23 16.45 3.88
N ASN A 89 5.84 17.25 2.88
CA ASN A 89 5.56 18.68 3.04
C ASN A 89 4.11 18.98 3.49
N ILE A 90 3.22 17.97 3.50
CA ILE A 90 1.84 18.12 3.94
C ILE A 90 1.73 17.76 5.43
N SER A 91 0.99 18.55 6.20
CA SER A 91 0.69 18.24 7.62
C SER A 91 0.01 16.88 7.77
N SER A 92 0.35 16.13 8.82
CA SER A 92 -0.18 14.78 9.09
C SER A 92 -1.71 14.69 9.05
N GLU A 93 -2.40 15.71 9.56
CA GLU A 93 -3.87 15.75 9.57
C GLU A 93 -4.47 15.84 8.15
N LYS A 94 -3.95 16.76 7.32
CA LYS A 94 -4.37 16.87 5.91
C LYS A 94 -4.05 15.59 5.13
N LEU A 95 -2.86 15.00 5.34
CA LEU A 95 -2.47 13.77 4.68
C LEU A 95 -3.39 12.60 5.08
N LYS A 96 -3.77 12.52 6.36
CA LYS A 96 -4.74 11.55 6.87
C LYS A 96 -6.11 11.73 6.18
N ASN A 97 -6.59 12.96 6.06
CA ASN A 97 -7.88 13.25 5.42
C ASN A 97 -7.87 12.90 3.92
N PHE A 98 -6.79 13.22 3.19
CA PHE A 98 -6.64 12.80 1.79
C PHE A 98 -6.61 11.29 1.65
N PHE A 99 -5.90 10.59 2.53
CA PHE A 99 -5.85 9.13 2.52
C PHE A 99 -7.22 8.51 2.85
N ALA A 100 -7.94 9.06 3.83
CA ALA A 100 -9.30 8.63 4.16
C ALA A 100 -10.28 8.83 3.00
N LEU A 101 -10.21 9.98 2.32
CA LEU A 101 -11.01 10.26 1.13
C LEU A 101 -10.68 9.28 0.00
N PHE A 102 -9.39 9.02 -0.23
CA PHE A 102 -8.94 8.03 -1.22
C PHE A 102 -9.50 6.63 -0.92
N LEU A 103 -9.39 6.16 0.33
CA LEU A 103 -9.95 4.86 0.72
C LEU A 103 -11.47 4.81 0.54
N PHE A 104 -12.18 5.87 0.91
CA PHE A 104 -13.62 5.96 0.73
C PHE A 104 -14.02 5.88 -0.75
N LEU A 105 -13.31 6.61 -1.62
CA LEU A 105 -13.54 6.60 -3.06
C LEU A 105 -13.23 5.23 -3.67
N MET A 106 -12.09 4.61 -3.32
CA MET A 106 -11.72 3.28 -3.80
C MET A 106 -12.69 2.20 -3.31
N GLY A 107 -13.08 2.24 -2.03
CA GLY A 107 -14.06 1.31 -1.47
C GLY A 107 -15.42 1.45 -2.14
N SER A 108 -15.89 2.69 -2.35
CA SER A 108 -17.12 2.96 -3.09
C SER A 108 -17.02 2.47 -4.52
N TYR A 109 -15.94 2.80 -5.22
CA TYR A 109 -15.69 2.36 -6.59
C TYR A 109 -15.72 0.84 -6.71
N GLU A 110 -15.04 0.10 -5.82
CA GLU A 110 -15.01 -1.36 -5.87
C GLU A 110 -16.41 -1.99 -5.66
N ILE A 111 -17.24 -1.40 -4.79
CA ILE A 111 -18.62 -1.84 -4.56
C ILE A 111 -19.48 -1.62 -5.82
N PHE A 112 -19.36 -0.47 -6.47
CA PHE A 112 -20.19 -0.12 -7.62
C PHE A 112 -19.65 -0.63 -8.97
N SER A 113 -18.34 -0.90 -9.07
CA SER A 113 -17.68 -1.39 -10.29
C SER A 113 -17.99 -2.87 -10.55
N LYS A 114 -18.36 -3.64 -9.52
CA LYS A 114 -18.82 -5.04 -9.66
C LYS A 114 -20.24 -5.20 -10.21
N VAL A 115 -20.59 -4.45 -11.27
CA VAL A 115 -21.80 -4.67 -12.08
C VAL A 115 -21.50 -4.73 -13.60
N LYS A 116 -20.30 -5.16 -14.00
CA LYS A 116 -20.10 -5.68 -15.36
C LYS A 116 -19.40 -7.04 -15.33
N LYS A 117 -20.22 -8.08 -15.45
CA LYS A 117 -19.81 -9.42 -15.89
C LYS A 117 -19.16 -9.34 -17.26
#